data_AF-A0A3Q9V5H4-F1
#
_entry.id   AF-A0A3Q9V5H4-F1
#
_cell.length_a   1.000
_cell.length_b   1.000
_cell.length_c   1.000
_cell.angle_alpha   90.00
_cell.angle_beta   90.00
_cell.angle_gamma   90.00
#
_symmetry.space_group_name_H-M   'P 1'
#
loop_
_entity.id
_entity.type
_entity.pdbx_description
1 polymer ?
#
loop_
_entity_poly.entity_id
_entity_poly.type
_entity_poly.pdbx_seq_one_letter_code
_entity_poly.pdbx_strand_id
1 'polypeptide(L)'
;MNKNINISKAKTYWKNSWNKATIIYFFTSLIAMLIIILLTGFFKKNINYTARWSNAITVGTVIILTISLFVVMIRKGLGRGLFKTFTSFYHNVKISSRAKKQYSNYMLQHEKDKILTRERQKYNDELNKKTLKRNLEPITNLSSYLLISISILTLTVGLLIVHYA
;
A
#
# COMPACT_ATOMS: atom_id res chain seq x y z
N MET A 1 39.80 8.05 11.84
CA MET A 1 38.94 8.56 12.92
C MET A 1 37.50 8.52 12.43
N ASN A 2 36.83 7.38 12.64
CA ASN A 2 35.52 7.09 12.07
C ASN A 2 34.46 7.72 12.99
N LYS A 3 33.92 8.90 12.63
CA LYS A 3 32.76 9.46 13.32
C LYS A 3 31.60 8.49 13.09
N ASN A 4 31.37 7.60 14.04
CA ASN A 4 30.17 6.80 14.14
C ASN A 4 28.99 7.77 14.27
N ILE A 5 28.39 8.09 13.13
CA ILE A 5 27.14 8.83 13.03
C ILE A 5 26.07 7.88 13.59
N ASN A 6 25.95 7.84 14.91
CA ASN A 6 24.88 7.18 15.62
C ASN A 6 23.62 8.07 15.50
N ILE A 7 23.16 8.31 14.27
CA ILE A 7 21.80 8.81 14.08
C ILE A 7 20.91 7.73 14.66
N SER A 8 20.23 8.05 15.76
CA SER A 8 19.38 7.08 16.44
C SER A 8 18.45 6.44 15.42
N LYS A 9 18.34 5.11 15.44
CA LYS A 9 17.49 4.34 14.52
C LYS A 9 16.06 4.93 14.46
N ALA A 10 15.59 5.50 15.57
CA ALA A 10 14.33 6.23 15.67
C ALA A 10 14.28 7.50 14.81
N LYS A 11 15.31 8.35 14.82
CA LYS A 11 15.34 9.59 14.02
C LYS A 11 15.31 9.29 12.52
N THR A 12 16.06 8.28 12.08
CA THR A 12 16.01 7.80 10.68
C THR A 12 14.65 7.19 10.34
N TYR A 13 14.05 6.42 11.26
CA TYR A 13 12.72 5.85 11.08
C TYR A 13 11.66 6.94 10.89
N TRP A 14 11.64 7.96 11.75
CA TRP A 14 10.72 9.09 11.64
C TRP A 14 10.93 9.89 10.36
N LYS A 15 12.17 10.18 9.98
CA LYS A 15 12.48 10.88 8.73
C LYS A 15 12.00 10.11 7.49
N ASN A 16 12.22 8.80 7.46
CA ASN A 16 11.80 7.94 6.34
C ASN A 16 10.30 7.63 6.35
N SER A 17 9.60 7.93 7.45
CA SER A 17 8.15 7.72 7.58
C SER A 17 7.33 8.75 6.83
N TRP A 18 7.85 9.97 6.69
CA TRP A 18 7.15 11.11 6.07
C TRP A 18 7.68 11.36 4.66
N ASN A 19 7.36 10.43 3.75
CA ASN A 19 7.56 10.60 2.32
C ASN A 19 6.29 11.20 1.71
N LYS A 20 6.39 11.92 0.59
CA LYS A 20 5.23 12.48 -0.13
C LYS A 20 4.13 11.44 -0.35
N ALA A 21 4.50 10.21 -0.71
CA ALA A 21 3.55 9.12 -0.90
C ALA A 21 2.82 8.69 0.39
N THR A 22 3.52 8.61 1.53
CA THR A 22 2.90 8.21 2.81
C THR A 22 2.05 9.33 3.40
N ILE A 23 2.45 10.58 3.18
CA ILE A 23 1.68 11.78 3.53
C ILE A 23 0.38 11.82 2.74
N ILE A 24 0.46 11.72 1.40
CA ILE A 24 -0.73 11.73 0.53
C ILE A 24 -1.68 10.61 0.94
N TYR A 25 -1.17 9.38 1.11
CA TYR A 25 -1.96 8.24 1.57
C TYR A 25 -2.67 8.49 2.91
N PHE A 26 -1.98 9.12 3.86
CA PHE A 26 -2.54 9.41 5.18
C PHE A 26 -3.72 10.39 5.07
N PHE A 27 -3.53 11.52 4.38
CA PHE A 27 -4.58 12.54 4.25
C PHE A 27 -5.73 12.08 3.37
N THR A 28 -5.47 11.37 2.27
CA THR A 28 -6.56 10.83 1.43
C THR A 28 -7.37 9.79 2.20
N SER A 29 -6.75 8.99 3.06
CA SER A 29 -7.46 8.03 3.91
C SER A 29 -8.34 8.73 4.95
N LEU A 30 -7.87 9.83 5.56
CA LEU A 30 -8.68 10.62 6.49
C LEU A 30 -9.88 11.28 5.81
N ILE A 31 -9.67 11.87 4.63
CA ILE A 31 -10.76 12.47 3.85
C ILE A 31 -11.77 11.39 3.45
N ALA A 32 -11.29 10.23 2.97
CA ALA A 32 -12.15 9.10 2.63
C ALA A 32 -12.96 8.62 3.84
N MET A 33 -12.35 8.54 5.03
CA MET A 33 -13.04 8.19 6.27
C MET A 33 -14.19 9.15 6.54
N LEU A 34 -13.93 10.45 6.46
CA LEU A 34 -14.92 11.51 6.72
C LEU A 34 -16.08 11.44 5.71
N ILE A 35 -15.76 11.28 4.43
CA ILE A 35 -16.76 11.11 3.36
C ILE A 35 -17.62 9.88 3.62
N ILE A 36 -17.03 8.73 3.94
CA ILE A 36 -17.79 7.51 4.22
C ILE A 36 -18.71 7.73 5.43
N ILE A 37 -18.23 8.33 6.51
CA ILE A 37 -19.06 8.61 7.69
C ILE A 37 -20.24 9.52 7.31
N LEU A 38 -20.00 10.61 6.56
CA LEU A 38 -21.06 11.52 6.13
C LEU A 38 -22.07 10.85 5.21
N LEU A 39 -21.63 10.05 4.23
CA LEU A 39 -22.53 9.34 3.32
C LEU A 39 -23.35 8.30 4.07
N THR A 40 -22.72 7.51 4.94
CA THR A 40 -23.41 6.47 5.73
C THR A 40 -24.41 7.11 6.69
N GLY A 41 -24.03 8.23 7.31
CA GLY A 41 -24.92 9.07 8.10
C GLY A 41 -26.09 9.56 7.25
N PHE A 42 -25.82 10.26 6.15
CA PHE A 42 -26.83 10.86 5.28
C PHE A 42 -27.86 9.85 4.73
N PHE A 43 -27.41 8.71 4.22
CA PHE A 43 -28.29 7.70 3.62
C PHE A 43 -29.07 6.86 4.64
N LYS A 44 -28.61 6.77 5.90
CA LYS A 44 -29.30 5.96 6.92
C LYS A 44 -30.53 6.70 7.45
N LYS A 45 -31.71 6.30 6.97
CA LYS A 45 -33.01 6.72 7.53
C LYS A 45 -33.27 5.98 8.85
N ASN A 46 -32.78 6.52 9.96
CA ASN A 46 -33.06 5.98 11.30
C ASN A 46 -33.72 7.06 12.16
N ILE A 47 -34.67 6.66 13.01
CA ILE A 47 -35.43 7.56 13.88
C ILE A 47 -34.54 8.12 15.00
N ASN A 48 -33.63 7.29 15.54
CA ASN A 48 -32.69 7.69 16.58
C ASN A 48 -31.44 8.35 15.98
N TYR A 49 -31.32 9.67 16.16
CA TYR A 49 -30.21 10.48 15.64
C TYR A 49 -28.85 10.02 16.18
N THR A 50 -28.76 9.73 17.49
CA THR A 50 -27.53 9.27 18.15
C THR A 50 -27.05 7.93 17.59
N ALA A 51 -27.96 6.95 17.50
CA ALA A 51 -27.68 5.64 16.92
C ALA A 51 -27.34 5.71 15.43
N ARG A 52 -27.91 6.66 14.67
CA ARG A 52 -27.59 6.88 13.25
C ARG A 52 -26.14 7.28 13.08
N TRP A 53 -25.68 8.29 13.82
CA TRP A 53 -24.32 8.81 13.69
C TRP A 53 -23.27 7.89 14.29
N SER A 54 -23.56 7.22 15.41
CA SER A 54 -22.66 6.20 15.93
C SER A 54 -22.43 5.07 14.92
N ASN A 55 -23.50 4.55 14.31
CA ASN A 55 -23.37 3.51 13.29
C ASN A 55 -22.57 3.99 12.07
N ALA A 56 -22.77 5.24 11.64
CA ALA A 56 -22.03 5.82 10.53
C ALA A 56 -20.53 5.93 10.83
N ILE A 57 -20.19 6.38 12.05
CA ILE A 57 -18.81 6.40 12.57
C ILE A 57 -18.24 4.98 12.54
N THR A 58 -18.93 4.00 13.13
CA THR A 58 -18.44 2.61 13.20
C THR A 58 -18.14 2.04 11.81
N VAL A 59 -19.06 2.20 10.85
CA VAL A 59 -18.86 1.69 9.47
C VAL A 59 -17.65 2.34 8.81
N GLY A 60 -17.55 3.67 8.81
CA GLY A 60 -16.42 4.37 8.20
C GLY A 60 -15.09 4.01 8.85
N THR A 61 -15.10 3.82 10.16
CA THR A 61 -13.90 3.50 10.93
C THR A 61 -13.42 2.07 10.69
N VAL A 62 -14.34 1.10 10.64
CA VAL A 62 -14.02 -0.31 10.37
C VAL A 62 -13.45 -0.50 8.96
N ILE A 63 -14.01 0.18 7.95
CA ILE A 63 -13.51 0.10 6.56
C ILE A 63 -12.06 0.61 6.49
N ILE A 64 -11.78 1.78 7.06
CA ILE A 64 -10.45 2.39 7.03
C ILE A 64 -9.43 1.59 7.86
N LEU A 65 -9.86 1.05 9.00
CA LEU A 65 -9.03 0.17 9.82
C LEU A 65 -8.65 -1.09 9.05
N THR A 66 -9.61 -1.70 8.34
CA THR A 66 -9.38 -2.89 7.50
C THR A 66 -8.39 -2.60 6.38
N ILE A 67 -8.55 -1.49 5.66
CA ILE A 67 -7.61 -1.07 4.61
C ILE A 67 -6.21 -0.85 5.20
N SER A 68 -6.12 -0.19 6.35
CA SER A 68 -4.83 0.10 7.00
C SER A 68 -4.12 -1.17 7.46
N LEU A 69 -4.85 -2.13 8.03
CA LEU A 69 -4.32 -3.45 8.37
C LEU A 69 -3.83 -4.21 7.13
N PHE A 70 -4.62 -4.19 6.04
CA PHE A 70 -4.24 -4.85 4.80
C PHE A 70 -2.96 -4.26 4.19
N VAL A 71 -2.79 -2.94 4.24
CA VAL A 71 -1.55 -2.27 3.82
C VAL A 71 -0.35 -2.73 4.66
N VAL A 72 -0.51 -2.83 5.99
CA VAL A 72 0.55 -3.34 6.88
C VAL A 72 0.90 -4.78 6.54
N MET A 73 -0.10 -5.65 6.33
CA MET A 73 0.11 -7.06 5.97
C MET A 73 0.86 -7.19 4.64
N ILE A 74 0.47 -6.44 3.61
CA ILE A 74 1.16 -6.44 2.31
C ILE A 74 2.61 -5.99 2.47
N ARG A 75 2.86 -4.90 3.21
CA ARG A 75 4.21 -4.38 3.42
C ARG A 75 5.10 -5.33 4.22
N LYS A 76 4.54 -6.07 5.17
CA LYS A 76 5.24 -7.12 5.93
C LYS A 76 5.46 -8.42 5.13
N GLY A 77 4.87 -8.54 3.93
CA GLY A 77 5.13 -9.65 3.01
C GLY A 77 4.14 -10.81 3.11
N LEU A 78 3.09 -10.70 3.92
CA LEU A 78 2.06 -11.74 4.07
C LEU A 78 1.28 -12.02 2.78
N GLY A 79 1.29 -11.10 1.80
CA GLY A 79 0.67 -11.28 0.48
C GLY A 79 1.61 -11.79 -0.62
N ARG A 80 2.92 -11.97 -0.36
CA ARG A 80 3.89 -12.29 -1.43
C ARG A 80 3.60 -13.59 -2.15
N GLY A 81 3.06 -14.60 -1.46
CA GLY A 81 2.66 -15.88 -2.05
C GLY A 81 1.45 -15.74 -2.97
N LEU A 82 0.40 -15.07 -2.50
CA LEU A 82 -0.87 -14.89 -3.24
C LEU A 82 -0.68 -14.09 -4.53
N PHE A 83 0.18 -13.08 -4.52
CA PHE A 83 0.42 -12.24 -5.69
C PHE A 83 1.57 -12.72 -6.58
N LYS A 84 2.29 -13.79 -6.21
CA LYS A 84 3.46 -14.29 -6.99
C LYS A 84 3.07 -14.71 -8.41
N THR A 85 1.95 -15.42 -8.54
CA THR A 85 1.47 -15.90 -9.84
C THR A 85 1.09 -14.73 -10.75
N PHE A 86 0.29 -13.79 -10.24
CA PHE A 86 -0.13 -12.60 -11.00
C PHE A 86 1.06 -11.72 -11.40
N THR A 87 2.00 -11.50 -10.48
CA THR A 87 3.20 -10.70 -10.77
C THR A 87 4.10 -11.38 -11.80
N SER A 88 4.30 -12.71 -11.69
CA SER A 88 5.07 -13.47 -12.69
C SER A 88 4.43 -13.44 -14.08
N PHE A 89 3.11 -13.53 -14.16
CA PHE A 89 2.38 -13.46 -15.42
C PHE A 89 2.56 -12.09 -16.08
N TYR A 90 2.35 -11.02 -15.31
CA TYR A 90 2.56 -9.65 -15.78
C TYR A 90 4.01 -9.42 -16.27
N HIS A 91 5.00 -9.95 -15.54
CA HIS A 91 6.41 -9.87 -15.94
C HIS A 91 6.68 -10.62 -17.25
N ASN A 92 6.13 -11.82 -17.41
CA ASN A 92 6.27 -12.60 -18.65
C ASN A 92 5.62 -11.90 -19.86
N VAL A 93 4.44 -11.31 -19.69
CA VAL A 93 3.78 -10.53 -20.75
C VAL A 93 4.63 -9.33 -21.15
N LYS A 94 5.20 -8.62 -20.18
CA LYS A 94 6.06 -7.46 -20.44
C LYS A 94 7.37 -7.84 -21.14
N ILE A 95 8.03 -8.91 -20.70
CA ILE A 95 9.26 -9.42 -21.31
C ILE A 95 8.99 -9.87 -22.74
N SER A 96 7.94 -10.66 -22.95
CA SER A 96 7.58 -11.15 -24.28
C SER A 96 7.18 -10.01 -25.23
N SER A 97 6.46 -9.00 -24.74
CA SER A 97 6.15 -7.80 -25.52
C SER A 97 7.42 -7.03 -25.94
N ARG A 98 8.37 -6.84 -25.01
CA ARG A 98 9.65 -6.17 -25.32
C ARG A 98 10.50 -6.97 -26.31
N ALA A 99 10.56 -8.29 -26.16
CA ALA A 99 11.28 -9.17 -27.07
C ALA A 99 10.66 -9.16 -28.47
N LYS A 100 9.32 -9.25 -28.56
CA LYS A 100 8.60 -9.22 -29.85
C LYS A 100 8.84 -7.95 -30.65
N LYS A 101 9.09 -6.81 -30.01
CA LYS A 101 9.46 -5.55 -30.70
C LYS A 101 10.81 -5.60 -31.41
N GLN A 102 11.68 -6.54 -31.04
CA GLN A 102 13.02 -6.70 -31.64
C GLN A 102 13.05 -7.84 -32.67
N TYR A 103 11.93 -8.53 -32.88
CA TYR A 103 11.87 -9.62 -33.86
C TYR A 103 11.76 -9.06 -35.28
N SER A 104 12.53 -9.63 -36.19
CA SER A 104 12.35 -9.44 -37.63
C SER A 104 11.55 -10.60 -38.22
N ASN A 105 10.83 -10.34 -39.31
CA ASN A 105 10.03 -11.36 -40.02
C ASN A 105 10.90 -12.51 -40.56
N TYR A 106 12.19 -12.25 -40.81
CA TYR A 106 13.14 -13.22 -41.36
C TYR A 106 14.02 -13.90 -40.30
N MET A 107 13.79 -13.65 -39.01
CA MET A 107 14.60 -14.28 -37.96
C MET A 107 14.28 -15.76 -37.79
N LEU A 108 15.34 -16.56 -37.67
CA LEU A 108 15.26 -17.95 -37.27
C LEU A 108 14.84 -18.05 -35.80
N GLN A 109 14.25 -19.19 -35.44
CA GLN A 109 13.74 -19.41 -34.07
C GLN A 109 14.83 -19.23 -33.00
N HIS A 110 16.05 -19.69 -33.29
CA HIS A 110 17.20 -19.56 -32.38
C HIS A 110 17.58 -18.08 -32.11
N GLU A 111 17.41 -17.19 -33.09
CA GLU A 111 17.69 -15.76 -32.92
C GLU A 111 16.63 -15.11 -32.03
N LYS A 112 15.36 -15.50 -32.22
CA LYS A 112 14.24 -15.05 -31.36
C LYS A 112 14.46 -15.48 -29.90
N ASP A 113 14.92 -16.72 -29.69
CA ASP A 113 15.22 -17.23 -28.34
C ASP A 113 16.41 -16.51 -27.68
N LYS A 114 17.42 -16.14 -28.47
CA LYS A 114 18.55 -15.31 -28.00
C LYS A 114 18.08 -13.92 -27.55
N ILE A 115 17.19 -13.30 -28.32
CA ILE A 115 16.58 -12.00 -27.98
C ILE A 115 15.73 -12.10 -26.72
N LEU A 116 14.88 -13.13 -26.63
CA LEU A 116 14.02 -13.36 -25.47
C LEU A 116 14.85 -13.54 -24.20
N THR A 117 15.94 -14.31 -24.27
CA THR A 117 16.85 -14.55 -23.14
C THR A 117 17.55 -13.26 -22.71
N ARG A 118 18.02 -12.46 -23.68
CA ARG A 118 18.64 -11.15 -23.40
C ARG A 118 17.66 -10.20 -22.71
N GLU A 119 16.40 -10.16 -23.15
CA GLU A 119 15.37 -9.32 -22.51
C GLU A 119 14.99 -9.83 -21.11
N ARG A 120 14.98 -11.15 -20.87
CA ARG A 120 14.82 -11.72 -19.52
C ARG A 120 15.93 -11.25 -18.58
N GLN A 121 17.19 -11.32 -19.02
CA GLN A 121 18.34 -10.88 -18.22
C GLN A 121 18.25 -9.39 -17.89
N LYS A 122 18.03 -8.53 -18.90
CA LYS A 122 17.86 -7.07 -18.68
C LYS A 122 16.72 -6.77 -17.70
N TYR A 123 15.59 -7.46 -17.82
CA TYR A 123 14.45 -7.26 -16.95
C TYR A 123 14.73 -7.68 -15.50
N ASN A 124 15.46 -8.79 -15.32
CA ASN A 124 15.89 -9.24 -13.99
C ASN A 124 16.86 -8.23 -13.35
N ASP A 125 17.78 -7.66 -14.13
CA ASP A 125 18.68 -6.62 -13.64
C ASP A 125 17.93 -5.33 -13.27
N GLU A 126 16.92 -4.92 -14.05
CA GLU A 126 16.03 -3.82 -13.70
C GLU A 126 15.30 -4.07 -12.37
N LEU A 127 14.79 -5.30 -12.16
CA LEU A 127 14.12 -5.69 -10.92
C LEU A 127 15.09 -5.71 -9.73
N ASN A 128 16.29 -6.24 -9.91
CA ASN A 128 17.32 -6.26 -8.88
C ASN A 128 17.73 -4.85 -8.46
N LYS A 129 17.95 -3.95 -9.43
CA LYS A 129 18.24 -2.53 -9.18
C LYS A 129 17.09 -1.84 -8.43
N LYS A 130 15.84 -2.12 -8.80
CA LYS A 130 14.65 -1.58 -8.08
C LYS A 130 14.57 -2.11 -6.65
N THR A 131 14.87 -3.38 -6.45
CA THR A 131 14.84 -4.01 -5.12
C THR A 131 15.93 -3.45 -4.22
N LEU A 132 17.15 -3.26 -4.75
CA LEU A 132 18.25 -2.59 -4.06
C LEU A 132 17.87 -1.17 -3.65
N LYS A 133 17.33 -0.36 -4.57
CA LYS A 133 16.84 0.99 -4.25
C LYS A 133 15.78 0.99 -3.15
N ARG A 134 14.84 0.04 -3.19
CA ARG A 134 13.79 -0.11 -2.17
C ARG A 134 14.35 -0.48 -0.80
N ASN A 135 15.45 -1.23 -0.75
CA ASN A 135 16.12 -1.58 0.51
C ASN A 135 16.91 -0.42 1.11
N LEU A 136 17.43 0.49 0.27
CA LEU A 136 18.14 1.69 0.70
C LEU A 136 17.18 2.76 1.28
N GLU A 137 15.96 2.84 0.75
CA GLU A 137 14.92 3.77 1.22
C GLU A 137 13.66 3.01 1.70
N PRO A 138 13.72 2.36 2.87
CA PRO A 138 12.60 1.58 3.37
C PRO A 138 11.44 2.51 3.73
N ILE A 139 10.31 2.32 3.04
CA ILE A 139 9.03 2.94 3.41
C ILE A 139 8.57 2.32 4.72
N THR A 140 8.37 3.14 5.75
CA THR A 140 7.92 2.67 7.06
C THR A 140 6.40 2.47 7.08
N ASN A 141 5.90 1.78 8.11
CA ASN A 141 4.46 1.57 8.33
C ASN A 141 3.84 2.61 9.27
N LEU A 142 4.55 3.71 9.59
CA LEU A 142 4.11 4.68 10.58
C LEU A 142 2.74 5.28 10.24
N SER A 143 2.54 5.69 8.99
CA SER A 143 1.27 6.28 8.55
C SER A 143 0.08 5.34 8.75
N SER A 144 0.26 4.04 8.47
CA SER A 144 -0.77 3.03 8.70
C SER A 144 -1.01 2.77 10.19
N TYR A 145 0.05 2.78 11.02
CA TYR A 145 -0.12 2.66 12.48
C TYR A 145 -0.84 3.87 13.09
N LEU A 146 -0.56 5.08 12.60
CA LEU A 146 -1.28 6.29 12.99
C LEU A 146 -2.76 6.20 12.59
N LEU A 147 -3.06 5.77 11.36
CA LEU A 147 -4.45 5.55 10.93
C LEU A 147 -5.16 4.53 11.80
N ILE A 148 -4.53 3.39 12.12
CA ILE A 148 -5.11 2.39 13.02
C ILE A 148 -5.38 3.01 14.40
N SER A 149 -4.45 3.79 14.94
CA SER A 149 -4.61 4.44 16.26
C SER A 149 -5.77 5.44 16.26
N ILE A 150 -5.88 6.27 15.21
CA ILE A 150 -6.99 7.22 15.02
C ILE A 150 -8.31 6.47 14.86
N SER A 151 -8.32 5.36 14.11
CA SER A 151 -9.49 4.52 13.94
C SER A 151 -9.94 3.89 15.27
N ILE A 152 -9.01 3.41 16.11
CA ILE A 152 -9.37 2.88 17.43
C ILE A 152 -9.98 3.98 18.30
N LEU A 153 -9.37 5.17 18.36
CA LEU A 153 -9.89 6.30 19.14
C LEU A 153 -11.29 6.72 18.67
N THR A 154 -11.49 6.91 17.37
CA THR A 154 -12.79 7.30 16.81
C THR A 154 -13.87 6.24 17.02
N LEU A 155 -13.50 4.96 16.98
CA LEU A 155 -14.41 3.86 17.29
C LEU A 155 -14.82 3.88 18.77
N THR A 156 -13.88 4.14 19.69
CA THR A 156 -14.22 4.29 21.12
C THR A 156 -15.19 5.45 21.34
N VAL A 157 -14.99 6.59 20.69
CA VAL A 157 -15.93 7.73 20.75
C VAL A 157 -17.31 7.33 20.20
N GLY A 158 -17.36 6.64 19.07
CA GLY A 158 -18.61 6.16 18.49
C GLY A 158 -19.39 5.21 19.41
N LEU A 159 -18.68 4.35 20.15
CA LEU A 159 -19.27 3.45 21.15
C LEU A 159 -19.77 4.21 22.39
N LEU A 160 -18.98 5.16 22.90
CA LEU A 160 -19.37 5.96 24.08
C LEU A 160 -20.61 6.79 23.79
N ILE A 161 -20.76 7.34 22.58
CA ILE A 161 -21.96 8.08 22.16
C ILE A 161 -23.23 7.21 22.29
N VAL A 162 -23.15 5.90 22.09
CA VAL A 162 -24.31 5.00 22.25
C VAL A 162 -24.52 4.61 23.71
N HIS A 163 -23.44 4.42 24.46
CA HIS A 163 -23.54 4.02 25.86
C HIS A 163 -24.10 5.13 26.76
N TYR A 164 -23.85 6.40 26.42
CA TYR A 164 -24.32 7.56 27.16
C TYR A 164 -25.54 8.27 26.53
N ALA A 165 -26.13 7.72 25.46
CA ALA A 165 -27.34 8.25 24.80
C ALA A 165 -28.57 7.41 25.13
#